data_AF-A0A5C7L3A0-F1
#
_entry.id   AF-A0A5C7L3A0-F1
#
_cell.length_a   1.000
_cell.length_b   1.000
_cell.length_c   1.000
_cell.angle_alpha   90.00
_cell.angle_beta   90.00
_cell.angle_gamma   90.00
#
_symmetry.space_group_name_H-M   'P 1'
#
loop_
_entity.id
_entity.type
_entity.pdbx_description
1 polymer ?
#
loop_
_entity_poly.entity_id
_entity_poly.type
_entity_poly.pdbx_seq_one_letter_code
_entity_poly.pdbx_strand_id
1 'polypeptide(L)'
;MSNIYRAKGIKLESQYEDVGRLYKKYLNKQIEIDHKKMQMVERVLLNVRSHKALNTFYKCFAGWARGAGLSEEAAMYLLADNTSGCQTAIVRYGSGVALLHTEEDYYDVKARMSGVHTIEFSEGGRILKCLTYNDLMPGAGLYGWQKDMVVAVDSLFLSEDGIFNIEQPMLANIIAWMIWYENPTNASAEYLVKKLKPLGTLVDGYAVNVVRRGRGGIEGYKLTFARDEWEIEKLGSNLGDNLRQVNIVEPQYARNKRPIAKYRHAPWKMAIDHYGFLKRLRDMNNHLSIYKKIICMELQKDKIAQTHLMIHRIIFEKYPKYYVTEWMGAMCVGLIDNKLGLSVSTKLSDNQPVETVEYIDHS
;
A
#
# COMPACT_ATOMS: atom_id res chain seq x y z
N MET A 1 -0.33 -0.57 24.11
CA MET A 1 -0.24 -2.03 23.82
C MET A 1 -0.41 -2.21 22.31
N SER A 2 0.39 -3.05 21.61
CA SER A 2 0.24 -3.16 20.14
C SER A 2 -1.08 -3.83 19.77
N ASN A 3 -1.88 -3.15 18.94
CA ASN A 3 -3.18 -3.63 18.48
C ASN A 3 -3.05 -4.59 17.28
N ILE A 4 -2.05 -5.48 17.34
CA ILE A 4 -1.76 -6.47 16.29
C ILE A 4 -2.64 -7.69 16.54
N TYR A 5 -3.51 -7.99 15.59
CA TYR A 5 -4.25 -9.24 15.59
C TYR A 5 -3.47 -10.31 14.84
N ARG A 6 -3.14 -11.38 15.55
CA ARG A 6 -2.47 -12.56 14.99
C ARG A 6 -3.52 -13.50 14.43
N ALA A 7 -3.57 -13.61 13.11
CA ALA A 7 -4.55 -14.43 12.42
C ALA A 7 -4.39 -15.91 12.81
N LYS A 8 -5.51 -16.57 13.10
CA LYS A 8 -5.51 -17.96 13.58
C LYS A 8 -5.69 -18.93 12.43
N GLY A 9 -4.87 -19.98 12.39
CA GLY A 9 -5.00 -21.05 11.41
C GLY A 9 -3.65 -21.68 11.07
N ILE A 10 -3.67 -22.95 10.67
CA ILE A 10 -2.45 -23.68 10.28
C ILE A 10 -1.95 -23.24 8.90
N LYS A 11 -2.87 -23.01 7.97
CA LYS A 11 -2.57 -22.61 6.59
C LYS A 11 -2.89 -21.13 6.40
N LEU A 12 -2.24 -20.50 5.42
CA LEU A 12 -2.50 -19.10 5.13
C LEU A 12 -3.98 -18.87 4.76
N GLU A 13 -4.59 -19.75 3.97
CA GLU A 13 -6.01 -19.62 3.61
C GLU A 13 -6.97 -19.63 4.82
N SER A 14 -6.65 -20.39 5.89
CA SER A 14 -7.48 -20.44 7.09
C SER A 14 -7.25 -19.25 8.02
N GLN A 15 -6.05 -18.67 7.98
CA GLN A 15 -5.78 -17.39 8.63
C GLN A 15 -6.56 -16.24 7.98
N TYR A 16 -6.65 -16.19 6.64
CA TYR A 16 -7.50 -15.22 5.96
C TYR A 16 -8.98 -15.41 6.28
N GLU A 17 -9.45 -16.65 6.41
CA GLU A 17 -10.82 -16.93 6.87
C GLU A 17 -11.08 -16.41 8.29
N ASP A 18 -10.12 -16.56 9.19
CA ASP A 18 -10.21 -16.01 10.54
C ASP A 18 -10.32 -14.47 10.53
N VAL A 19 -9.54 -13.80 9.69
CA VAL A 19 -9.62 -12.33 9.53
C VAL A 19 -10.92 -11.90 8.85
N GLY A 20 -11.44 -12.69 7.91
CA GLY A 20 -12.77 -12.47 7.35
C GLY A 20 -13.85 -12.49 8.44
N ARG A 21 -13.77 -13.44 9.39
CA ARG A 21 -14.69 -13.48 10.54
C ARG A 21 -14.55 -12.27 11.46
N LEU A 22 -13.32 -11.83 11.72
CA LEU A 22 -13.04 -10.62 12.49
C LEU A 22 -13.74 -9.39 11.90
N TYR A 23 -13.74 -9.27 10.56
CA TYR A 23 -14.29 -8.12 9.83
C TYR A 23 -15.73 -8.29 9.35
N LYS A 24 -16.36 -9.43 9.61
CA LYS A 24 -17.71 -9.78 9.14
C LYS A 24 -18.75 -8.67 9.33
N LYS A 25 -18.73 -7.98 10.46
CA LYS A 25 -19.69 -6.89 10.77
C LYS A 25 -19.52 -5.69 9.83
N TYR A 26 -18.29 -5.36 9.46
CA TYR A 26 -17.98 -4.23 8.59
C TYR A 26 -18.23 -4.59 7.11
N LEU A 27 -17.93 -5.84 6.75
CA LEU A 27 -18.03 -6.36 5.38
C LEU A 27 -19.47 -6.63 4.90
N ASN A 28 -20.41 -6.88 5.82
CA ASN A 28 -21.82 -7.13 5.48
C ASN A 28 -22.69 -5.85 5.48
N LYS A 29 -22.08 -4.67 5.40
CA LYS A 29 -22.85 -3.44 5.14
C LYS A 29 -23.48 -3.52 3.74
N GLN A 30 -24.67 -2.94 3.58
CA GLN A 30 -25.31 -2.88 2.28
C GLN A 30 -24.46 -2.05 1.31
N ILE A 31 -24.07 -2.64 0.18
CA ILE A 31 -23.31 -1.99 -0.88
C ILE A 31 -24.23 -1.80 -2.07
N GLU A 32 -24.26 -0.60 -2.63
CA GLU A 32 -24.93 -0.35 -3.90
C GLU A 32 -24.10 -0.94 -5.03
N ILE A 33 -24.66 -1.94 -5.73
CA ILE A 33 -23.93 -2.65 -6.78
C ILE A 33 -24.21 -2.00 -8.13
N ASP A 34 -23.18 -1.39 -8.71
CA ASP A 34 -23.18 -1.05 -10.14
C ASP A 34 -23.10 -2.34 -10.99
N HIS A 35 -24.11 -2.57 -11.82
CA HIS A 35 -24.22 -3.76 -12.66
C HIS A 35 -23.08 -3.91 -13.68
N LYS A 36 -22.59 -2.82 -14.29
CA LYS A 36 -21.50 -2.89 -15.28
C LYS A 36 -20.17 -3.22 -14.60
N LYS A 37 -19.94 -2.64 -13.43
CA LYS A 37 -18.77 -2.94 -12.59
C LYS A 37 -18.81 -4.39 -12.11
N MET A 38 -19.99 -4.91 -11.74
CA MET A 38 -20.14 -6.33 -11.38
C MET A 38 -19.77 -7.27 -12.53
N GLN A 39 -20.23 -7.01 -13.77
CA GLN A 39 -19.85 -7.83 -14.93
C GLN A 39 -18.33 -7.83 -15.19
N MET A 40 -17.67 -6.69 -14.97
CA MET A 40 -16.21 -6.61 -15.06
C MET A 40 -15.53 -7.42 -13.93
N VAL A 41 -16.04 -7.32 -12.71
CA VAL A 41 -15.58 -8.08 -11.53
C VAL A 41 -15.70 -9.59 -11.73
N GLU A 42 -16.80 -10.08 -12.31
CA GLU A 42 -17.00 -11.49 -12.62
C GLU A 42 -15.92 -12.03 -13.59
N ARG A 43 -15.52 -11.23 -14.58
CA ARG A 43 -14.43 -11.59 -15.50
C ARG A 43 -13.06 -11.57 -14.81
N VAL A 44 -12.80 -10.61 -13.91
CA VAL A 44 -11.59 -10.61 -13.07
C VAL A 44 -11.54 -11.90 -12.24
N LEU A 45 -12.65 -12.25 -11.60
CA LEU A 45 -12.74 -13.45 -10.77
C LEU A 45 -12.53 -14.74 -11.56
N LEU A 46 -13.07 -14.83 -12.79
CA LEU A 46 -12.80 -15.95 -13.70
C LEU A 46 -11.31 -16.07 -14.03
N ASN A 47 -10.63 -14.95 -14.31
CA ASN A 47 -9.18 -14.94 -14.55
C ASN A 47 -8.42 -15.42 -13.30
N VAL A 48 -8.75 -14.88 -12.13
CA VAL A 48 -8.14 -15.26 -10.84
C VAL A 48 -8.29 -16.75 -10.52
N ARG A 49 -9.49 -17.32 -10.74
CA ARG A 49 -9.79 -18.75 -10.51
C ARG A 49 -9.00 -19.67 -11.45
N SER A 50 -8.81 -19.24 -12.69
CA SER A 50 -8.24 -20.10 -13.75
C SER A 50 -6.72 -20.00 -13.87
N HIS A 51 -6.14 -18.85 -13.50
CA HIS A 51 -4.72 -18.58 -13.70
C HIS A 51 -3.84 -19.21 -12.60
N LYS A 52 -2.98 -20.18 -12.95
CA LYS A 52 -2.13 -20.93 -12.00
C LYS A 52 -1.28 -20.03 -11.09
N ALA A 53 -0.73 -18.95 -11.62
CA ALA A 53 0.10 -18.01 -10.85
C ALA A 53 -0.68 -17.28 -9.73
N LEU A 54 -2.02 -17.23 -9.81
CA LEU A 54 -2.90 -16.56 -8.87
C LEU A 54 -3.49 -17.51 -7.82
N ASN A 55 -3.18 -18.81 -7.87
CA ASN A 55 -3.79 -19.82 -7.00
C ASN A 55 -3.63 -19.50 -5.50
N THR A 56 -2.45 -19.03 -5.08
CA THR A 56 -2.24 -18.67 -3.66
C THR A 56 -3.08 -17.46 -3.25
N PHE A 57 -3.11 -16.42 -4.09
CA PHE A 57 -3.99 -15.27 -3.87
C PHE A 57 -5.45 -15.71 -3.79
N TYR A 58 -5.92 -16.50 -4.76
CA TYR A 58 -7.30 -16.99 -4.83
C TYR A 58 -7.70 -17.75 -3.57
N LYS A 59 -6.86 -18.67 -3.08
CA LYS A 59 -7.16 -19.41 -1.83
C LYS A 59 -7.30 -18.50 -0.62
N CYS A 60 -6.43 -17.50 -0.50
CA CYS A 60 -6.50 -16.52 0.58
C CYS A 60 -7.75 -15.65 0.46
N PHE A 61 -8.03 -15.15 -0.74
CA PHE A 61 -9.22 -14.37 -1.06
C PHE A 61 -10.51 -15.14 -0.76
N ALA A 62 -10.63 -16.38 -1.24
CA ALA A 62 -11.78 -17.24 -0.99
C ALA A 62 -11.93 -17.58 0.51
N GLY A 63 -10.81 -17.75 1.22
CA GLY A 63 -10.79 -17.87 2.68
C GLY A 63 -11.41 -16.65 3.36
N TRP A 64 -10.90 -15.46 3.03
CA TRP A 64 -11.40 -14.19 3.56
C TRP A 64 -12.88 -13.96 3.27
N ALA A 65 -13.32 -14.15 2.02
CA ALA A 65 -14.71 -14.04 1.62
C ALA A 65 -15.62 -14.98 2.42
N ARG A 66 -15.22 -16.26 2.55
CA ARG A 66 -15.96 -17.25 3.35
C ARG A 66 -16.05 -16.86 4.83
N GLY A 67 -14.94 -16.38 5.42
CA GLY A 67 -14.92 -15.90 6.80
C GLY A 67 -15.86 -14.72 7.03
N ALA A 68 -15.91 -13.81 6.05
CA ALA A 68 -16.80 -12.66 6.04
C ALA A 68 -18.28 -13.05 5.78
N GLY A 69 -18.54 -14.25 5.27
CA GLY A 69 -19.88 -14.68 4.87
C GLY A 69 -20.35 -14.00 3.58
N LEU A 70 -19.43 -13.60 2.70
CA LEU A 70 -19.70 -12.98 1.41
C LEU A 70 -19.60 -14.01 0.28
N SER A 71 -20.36 -13.80 -0.80
CA SER A 71 -20.05 -14.42 -2.10
C SER A 71 -18.70 -13.90 -2.62
N GLU A 72 -17.99 -14.68 -3.42
CA GLU A 72 -16.73 -14.25 -4.03
C GLU A 72 -16.92 -13.03 -4.95
N GLU A 73 -18.06 -12.91 -5.62
CA GLU A 73 -18.39 -11.80 -6.49
C GLU A 73 -18.50 -10.49 -5.68
N ALA A 74 -19.27 -10.49 -4.58
CA ALA A 74 -19.34 -9.35 -3.65
C ALA A 74 -17.98 -9.01 -3.01
N ALA A 75 -17.19 -10.01 -2.63
CA ALA A 75 -15.86 -9.80 -2.05
C ALA A 75 -14.88 -9.20 -3.08
N MET A 76 -14.95 -9.61 -4.34
CA MET A 76 -14.13 -9.04 -5.41
C MET A 76 -14.61 -7.64 -5.78
N TYR A 77 -15.91 -7.38 -5.70
CA TYR A 77 -16.49 -6.05 -5.88
C TYR A 77 -15.94 -5.05 -4.86
N LEU A 78 -15.83 -5.45 -3.59
CA LEU A 78 -15.18 -4.63 -2.55
C LEU A 78 -13.74 -4.27 -2.90
N LEU A 79 -12.97 -5.19 -3.50
CA LEU A 79 -11.62 -4.88 -3.97
C LEU A 79 -11.63 -3.93 -5.17
N ALA A 80 -12.62 -4.03 -6.07
CA ALA A 80 -12.75 -3.13 -7.21
C ALA A 80 -13.29 -1.74 -6.84
N ASP A 81 -13.96 -1.62 -5.69
CA ASP A 81 -14.59 -0.39 -5.21
C ASP A 81 -13.81 0.28 -4.08
N ASN A 82 -12.47 0.29 -4.21
CA ASN A 82 -11.61 0.97 -3.26
C ASN A 82 -11.23 2.37 -3.74
N THR A 83 -11.51 3.38 -2.91
CA THR A 83 -11.18 4.78 -3.15
C THR A 83 -10.39 5.35 -1.98
N SER A 84 -9.14 4.90 -1.81
CA SER A 84 -8.22 5.40 -0.80
C SER A 84 -7.32 6.51 -1.36
N GLY A 85 -7.06 7.53 -0.56
CA GLY A 85 -6.02 8.52 -0.81
C GLY A 85 -4.73 8.16 -0.11
N CYS A 86 -3.59 8.49 -0.70
CA CYS A 86 -2.31 8.13 -0.11
C CYS A 86 -1.26 9.19 -0.47
N GLN A 87 -0.24 9.30 0.39
CA GLN A 87 0.97 10.03 0.08
C GLN A 87 2.17 9.24 0.57
N THR A 88 3.13 8.98 -0.31
CA THR A 88 4.32 8.19 -0.01
C THR A 88 5.60 8.94 -0.34
N ALA A 89 6.61 8.82 0.52
CA ALA A 89 7.98 9.18 0.23
C ALA A 89 8.93 8.04 0.59
N ILE A 90 9.87 7.75 -0.31
CA ILE A 90 11.03 6.89 -0.03
C ILE A 90 12.25 7.80 0.05
N VAL A 91 13.06 7.70 1.09
CA VAL A 91 14.22 8.58 1.29
C VAL A 91 15.44 7.79 1.71
N ARG A 92 16.57 8.00 1.02
CA ARG A 92 17.86 7.43 1.46
C ARG A 92 18.43 8.26 2.61
N TYR A 93 18.82 7.60 3.69
CA TYR A 93 19.48 8.20 4.84
C TYR A 93 20.73 7.42 5.21
N GLY A 94 21.62 8.01 6.03
CA GLY A 94 22.85 7.42 6.58
C GLY A 94 23.24 6.06 5.96
N SER A 95 22.89 4.99 6.68
CA SER A 95 23.15 3.59 6.30
C SER A 95 21.94 2.83 5.73
N GLY A 96 20.82 3.51 5.48
CA GLY A 96 19.53 2.87 5.20
C GLY A 96 18.57 3.64 4.29
N VAL A 97 17.31 3.20 4.27
CA VAL A 97 16.24 3.80 3.48
C VAL A 97 14.95 3.84 4.31
N ALA A 98 14.30 4.99 4.32
CA ALA A 98 13.02 5.22 4.98
C ALA A 98 11.90 5.15 3.95
N LEU A 99 10.79 4.51 4.30
CA LEU A 99 9.50 4.62 3.63
C LEU A 99 8.55 5.33 4.58
N LEU A 100 8.04 6.48 4.15
CA LEU A 100 7.08 7.31 4.86
C LEU A 100 5.78 7.26 4.08
N HIS A 101 4.67 6.94 4.73
CA HIS A 101 3.39 6.77 4.07
C HIS A 101 2.25 7.31 4.92
N THR A 102 1.20 7.80 4.26
CA THR A 102 -0.06 8.20 4.88
C THR A 102 -1.20 7.48 4.18
N GLU A 103 -2.11 6.96 4.99
CA GLU A 103 -3.37 6.36 4.56
C GLU A 103 -4.47 7.41 4.75
N GLU A 104 -5.13 7.79 3.67
CA GLU A 104 -6.27 8.71 3.66
C GLU A 104 -7.51 7.98 3.13
N ASP A 105 -8.67 8.27 3.71
CA ASP A 105 -9.95 7.86 3.16
C ASP A 105 -10.94 9.01 3.21
N TYR A 106 -11.47 9.35 2.05
CA TYR A 106 -12.27 10.56 1.84
C TYR A 106 -13.76 10.37 2.12
N TYR A 107 -14.16 9.17 2.51
CA TYR A 107 -15.55 8.85 2.83
C TYR A 107 -15.71 8.72 4.33
N ASP A 108 -14.99 7.79 4.96
CA ASP A 108 -15.11 7.52 6.40
C ASP A 108 -13.88 6.79 6.96
N VAL A 109 -12.73 7.47 6.93
CA VAL A 109 -11.47 6.87 7.40
C VAL A 109 -11.54 6.40 8.85
N LYS A 110 -12.28 7.12 9.70
CA LYS A 110 -12.40 6.78 11.13
C LYS A 110 -13.15 5.48 11.32
N ALA A 111 -14.24 5.25 10.59
CA ALA A 111 -14.95 3.97 10.67
C ALA A 111 -14.15 2.83 10.05
N ARG A 112 -13.53 3.04 8.88
CA ARG A 112 -12.76 2.00 8.16
C ARG A 112 -11.49 1.56 8.88
N MET A 113 -10.86 2.45 9.64
CA MET A 113 -9.69 2.16 10.48
C MET A 113 -10.03 1.92 11.95
N SER A 114 -11.31 1.80 12.30
CA SER A 114 -11.72 1.52 13.67
C SER A 114 -11.43 0.07 14.08
N GLY A 115 -11.05 -0.11 15.34
CA GLY A 115 -10.76 -1.42 15.92
C GLY A 115 -9.39 -1.95 15.52
N VAL A 116 -9.34 -3.25 15.21
CA VAL A 116 -8.10 -3.92 14.78
C VAL A 116 -7.82 -3.57 13.33
N HIS A 117 -6.64 -3.01 13.09
CA HIS A 117 -6.18 -2.58 11.76
C HIS A 117 -4.82 -3.15 11.39
N THR A 118 -4.02 -3.66 12.34
CA THR A 118 -2.78 -4.37 12.01
C THR A 118 -3.00 -5.87 12.12
N ILE A 119 -2.82 -6.58 11.01
CA ILE A 119 -2.98 -8.03 10.92
C ILE A 119 -1.62 -8.69 10.71
N GLU A 120 -1.35 -9.74 11.48
CA GLU A 120 -0.17 -10.59 11.37
C GLU A 120 -0.56 -11.98 10.88
N PHE A 121 0.14 -12.46 9.85
CA PHE A 121 0.04 -13.80 9.29
C PHE A 121 1.36 -14.54 9.47
N SER A 122 1.29 -15.87 9.63
CA SER A 122 2.44 -16.76 9.71
C SER A 122 2.39 -17.80 8.59
N GLU A 123 3.43 -17.86 7.76
CA GLU A 123 3.48 -18.83 6.67
C GLU A 123 4.91 -19.30 6.39
N GLY A 124 5.16 -20.60 6.54
CA GLY A 124 6.46 -21.19 6.21
C GLY A 124 7.63 -20.57 6.99
N GLY A 125 7.39 -20.16 8.24
CA GLY A 125 8.36 -19.46 9.08
C GLY A 125 8.49 -17.95 8.79
N ARG A 126 7.78 -17.43 7.78
CA ARG A 126 7.69 -15.99 7.52
C ARG A 126 6.58 -15.37 8.36
N ILE A 127 6.82 -14.16 8.84
CA ILE A 127 5.81 -13.31 9.45
C ILE A 127 5.50 -12.18 8.48
N LEU A 128 4.24 -12.12 8.04
CA LEU A 128 3.73 -11.08 7.14
C LEU A 128 2.79 -10.20 7.94
N LYS A 129 2.97 -8.89 7.85
CA LYS A 129 2.13 -7.92 8.54
C LYS A 129 1.62 -6.88 7.58
N CYS A 130 0.43 -6.36 7.86
CA CYS A 130 -0.10 -5.23 7.13
C CYS A 130 -1.05 -4.41 8.00
N LEU A 131 -1.07 -3.12 7.74
CA LEU A 131 -2.16 -2.25 8.08
C LEU A 131 -3.28 -2.50 7.06
N THR A 132 -4.51 -2.69 7.53
CA THR A 132 -5.68 -2.95 6.68
C THR A 132 -6.90 -2.14 7.11
N TYR A 133 -7.74 -1.74 6.14
CA TYR A 133 -9.11 -1.31 6.42
C TYR A 133 -9.95 -2.54 6.77
N ASN A 134 -10.94 -2.34 7.64
CA ASN A 134 -11.84 -3.40 8.08
C ASN A 134 -12.85 -3.86 7.01
N ASP A 135 -12.85 -3.25 5.83
CA ASP A 135 -13.66 -3.61 4.67
C ASP A 135 -12.84 -4.08 3.46
N LEU A 136 -11.52 -4.23 3.61
CA LEU A 136 -10.63 -4.74 2.56
C LEU A 136 -9.94 -6.03 2.98
N MET A 137 -9.51 -6.80 1.97
CA MET A 137 -8.65 -7.95 2.17
C MET A 137 -7.25 -7.47 2.62
N PRO A 138 -6.72 -7.99 3.74
CA PRO A 138 -5.37 -7.65 4.20
C PRO A 138 -4.31 -7.86 3.12
N GLY A 139 -3.39 -6.90 2.99
CA GLY A 139 -2.31 -6.91 2.01
C GLY A 139 -2.68 -6.42 0.60
N ALA A 140 -3.98 -6.26 0.29
CA ALA A 140 -4.45 -5.92 -1.04
C ALA A 140 -4.70 -4.41 -1.24
N GLY A 141 -3.83 -3.51 -0.75
CA GLY A 141 -3.94 -2.07 -1.08
C GLY A 141 -3.64 -1.06 0.03
N LEU A 142 -2.68 -1.36 0.92
CA LEU A 142 -2.31 -0.54 2.07
C LEU A 142 -0.82 -0.73 2.41
N TYR A 143 -0.40 -0.27 3.59
CA TYR A 143 0.94 -0.44 4.12
C TYR A 143 1.23 -1.86 4.67
N GLY A 144 2.17 -2.57 4.05
CA GLY A 144 2.54 -3.95 4.40
C GLY A 144 4.04 -4.11 4.67
N TRP A 145 4.41 -5.06 5.53
CA TRP A 145 5.81 -5.32 5.83
C TRP A 145 6.07 -6.77 6.25
N GLN A 146 7.30 -7.20 6.05
CA GLN A 146 7.85 -8.48 6.49
C GLN A 146 9.36 -8.32 6.72
N LYS A 147 10.04 -9.36 7.23
CA LYS A 147 11.51 -9.30 7.35
C LYS A 147 12.12 -8.86 6.01
N ASP A 148 13.01 -7.87 6.05
CA ASP A 148 13.72 -7.32 4.88
C ASP A 148 12.89 -6.58 3.83
N MET A 149 11.60 -6.32 4.05
CA MET A 149 10.78 -5.59 3.07
C MET A 149 9.63 -4.81 3.69
N VAL A 150 9.42 -3.59 3.20
CA VAL A 150 8.25 -2.77 3.47
C VAL A 150 7.67 -2.25 2.15
N VAL A 151 6.35 -2.23 2.09
CA VAL A 151 5.56 -1.90 0.91
C VAL A 151 4.47 -0.91 1.30
N ALA A 152 4.27 0.12 0.49
CA ALA A 152 3.14 1.02 0.58
C ALA A 152 2.48 1.14 -0.80
N VAL A 153 1.18 1.37 -0.81
CA VAL A 153 0.39 1.36 -2.04
C VAL A 153 -0.36 2.68 -2.14
N ASP A 154 -0.23 3.35 -3.28
CA ASP A 154 -0.95 4.57 -3.58
C ASP A 154 -1.92 4.30 -4.74
N SER A 155 -3.22 4.41 -4.48
CA SER A 155 -4.23 4.29 -5.54
C SER A 155 -4.13 5.46 -6.52
N LEU A 156 -4.35 5.25 -7.82
CA LEU A 156 -4.32 6.34 -8.80
C LEU A 156 -5.74 6.70 -9.23
N PHE A 157 -6.06 8.00 -9.28
CA PHE A 157 -7.34 8.47 -9.77
C PHE A 157 -7.38 8.47 -11.29
N LEU A 158 -7.81 7.33 -11.83
CA LEU A 158 -7.92 7.10 -13.26
C LEU A 158 -9.39 7.16 -13.72
N SER A 159 -9.59 7.55 -14.98
CA SER A 159 -10.87 7.49 -15.67
C SER A 159 -11.25 6.03 -15.91
N GLU A 160 -12.54 5.77 -15.79
CA GLU A 160 -13.15 4.46 -16.07
C GLU A 160 -13.47 4.28 -17.57
N ASP A 161 -13.06 5.21 -18.43
CA ASP A 161 -13.21 5.09 -19.88
C ASP A 161 -12.60 3.78 -20.40
N GLY A 162 -13.42 2.96 -21.06
CA GLY A 162 -12.98 1.76 -21.76
C GLY A 162 -12.67 0.54 -20.88
N ILE A 163 -12.76 0.64 -19.54
CA ILE A 163 -12.39 -0.48 -18.65
C ILE A 163 -13.28 -1.72 -18.83
N PHE A 164 -14.53 -1.51 -19.22
CA PHE A 164 -15.48 -2.60 -19.43
C PHE A 164 -15.18 -3.41 -20.70
N ASN A 165 -14.35 -2.88 -21.61
CA ASN A 165 -13.99 -3.54 -22.86
C ASN A 165 -12.68 -4.34 -22.78
N ILE A 166 -12.01 -4.35 -21.63
CA ILE A 166 -10.79 -5.13 -21.42
C ILE A 166 -11.13 -6.63 -21.46
N GLU A 167 -10.44 -7.38 -22.32
CA GLU A 167 -10.67 -8.81 -22.53
C GLU A 167 -10.27 -9.65 -21.30
N GLN A 168 -9.09 -9.37 -20.74
CA GLN A 168 -8.55 -10.04 -19.55
C GLN A 168 -8.34 -9.02 -18.42
N PRO A 169 -9.41 -8.59 -17.74
CA PRO A 169 -9.31 -7.58 -16.70
C PRO A 169 -8.58 -8.12 -15.46
N MET A 170 -7.81 -7.24 -14.83
CA MET A 170 -7.10 -7.49 -13.58
C MET A 170 -7.23 -6.28 -12.65
N LEU A 171 -7.21 -6.51 -11.33
CA LEU A 171 -7.23 -5.45 -10.32
C LEU A 171 -5.82 -5.20 -9.77
N ALA A 172 -5.48 -3.92 -9.60
CA ALA A 172 -4.25 -3.45 -8.98
C ALA A 172 -4.10 -3.95 -7.54
N ASN A 173 -5.20 -4.12 -6.81
CA ASN A 173 -5.23 -4.74 -5.49
C ASN A 173 -4.61 -6.14 -5.45
N ILE A 174 -4.86 -6.94 -6.49
CA ILE A 174 -4.31 -8.30 -6.62
C ILE A 174 -2.81 -8.22 -6.84
N ILE A 175 -2.36 -7.33 -7.71
CA ILE A 175 -0.94 -7.10 -7.99
C ILE A 175 -0.21 -6.61 -6.74
N ALA A 176 -0.79 -5.65 -6.01
CA ALA A 176 -0.23 -5.14 -4.75
C ALA A 176 -0.09 -6.25 -3.70
N TRP A 177 -1.11 -7.09 -3.55
CA TRP A 177 -1.05 -8.26 -2.66
C TRP A 177 0.09 -9.20 -3.05
N MET A 178 0.24 -9.49 -4.35
CA MET A 178 1.31 -10.36 -4.84
C MET A 178 2.71 -9.78 -4.60
N ILE A 179 2.88 -8.46 -4.68
CA ILE A 179 4.15 -7.79 -4.39
C ILE A 179 4.47 -7.88 -2.89
N TRP A 180 3.52 -7.57 -2.02
CA TRP A 180 3.70 -7.67 -0.57
C TRP A 180 4.00 -9.10 -0.12
N TYR A 181 3.34 -10.09 -0.72
CA TYR A 181 3.50 -11.51 -0.40
C TYR A 181 4.84 -12.12 -0.91
N GLU A 182 5.46 -11.50 -1.91
CA GLU A 182 6.70 -11.99 -2.52
C GLU A 182 7.84 -12.10 -1.49
N ASN A 183 8.77 -13.02 -1.70
CA ASN A 183 9.97 -13.07 -0.88
C ASN A 183 10.84 -11.82 -1.17
N PRO A 184 11.38 -11.11 -0.15
CA PRO A 184 12.24 -9.94 -0.36
C PRO A 184 13.39 -10.16 -1.34
N THR A 185 13.94 -11.38 -1.38
CA THR A 185 15.03 -11.74 -2.30
C THR A 185 14.59 -11.78 -3.78
N ASN A 186 13.31 -12.06 -4.04
CA ASN A 186 12.69 -12.12 -5.37
C ASN A 186 11.84 -10.89 -5.69
N ALA A 187 11.80 -9.89 -4.82
CA ALA A 187 11.00 -8.68 -5.02
C ALA A 187 11.80 -7.57 -5.73
N SER A 188 12.57 -7.85 -6.79
CA SER A 188 13.16 -6.78 -7.59
C SER A 188 12.13 -6.21 -8.56
N ALA A 189 12.19 -4.90 -8.84
CA ALA A 189 11.23 -4.23 -9.71
C ALA A 189 11.10 -4.90 -11.09
N GLU A 190 12.22 -5.23 -11.74
CA GLU A 190 12.23 -5.87 -13.05
C GLU A 190 11.64 -7.28 -13.03
N TYR A 191 11.94 -8.06 -11.98
CA TYR A 191 11.39 -9.39 -11.83
C TYR A 191 9.88 -9.34 -11.63
N LEU A 192 9.41 -8.43 -10.75
CA LEU A 192 7.98 -8.24 -10.49
C LEU A 192 7.23 -7.83 -11.76
N VAL A 193 7.74 -6.88 -12.55
CA VAL A 193 7.12 -6.51 -13.84
C VAL A 193 7.02 -7.72 -14.77
N LYS A 194 8.13 -8.46 -14.95
CA LYS A 194 8.15 -9.65 -15.81
C LYS A 194 7.16 -10.72 -15.36
N LYS A 195 7.00 -10.89 -14.05
CA LYS A 195 6.11 -11.89 -13.44
C LYS A 195 4.63 -11.47 -13.49
N LEU A 196 4.33 -10.21 -13.25
CA LEU A 196 2.97 -9.72 -12.96
C LEU A 196 2.27 -9.12 -14.17
N LYS A 197 3.01 -8.48 -15.08
CA LYS A 197 2.45 -7.88 -16.30
C LYS A 197 1.65 -8.88 -17.17
N PRO A 198 2.05 -10.15 -17.33
CA PRO A 198 1.29 -11.12 -18.14
C PRO A 198 -0.04 -11.58 -17.54
N LEU A 199 -0.39 -11.20 -16.31
CA LEU A 199 -1.58 -11.71 -15.61
C LEU A 199 -2.89 -11.09 -16.10
N GLY A 200 -2.83 -9.98 -16.84
CA GLY A 200 -3.98 -9.29 -17.41
C GLY A 200 -3.76 -7.78 -17.50
N THR A 201 -4.73 -7.09 -18.09
CA THR A 201 -4.74 -5.63 -18.22
C THR A 201 -5.50 -5.02 -17.05
N LEU A 202 -4.90 -4.00 -16.43
CA LEU A 202 -5.46 -3.42 -15.21
C LEU A 202 -6.70 -2.54 -15.50
N VAL A 203 -7.78 -2.75 -14.74
CA VAL A 203 -9.01 -1.93 -14.81
C VAL A 203 -8.95 -0.69 -13.92
N ASP A 204 -7.96 -0.64 -13.03
CA ASP A 204 -7.56 0.46 -12.14
C ASP A 204 -6.05 0.71 -12.34
N GLY A 205 -5.38 1.36 -11.38
CA GLY A 205 -3.94 1.53 -11.43
C GLY A 205 -3.39 2.08 -10.14
N TYR A 206 -2.25 1.55 -9.69
CA TYR A 206 -1.57 1.86 -8.43
C TYR A 206 -0.12 2.28 -8.67
N ALA A 207 0.45 2.95 -7.69
CA ALA A 207 1.89 3.02 -7.50
C ALA A 207 2.26 2.25 -6.23
N VAL A 208 3.04 1.18 -6.39
CA VAL A 208 3.52 0.35 -5.28
C VAL A 208 4.95 0.74 -4.96
N ASN A 209 5.13 1.30 -3.77
CA ASN A 209 6.38 1.80 -3.24
C ASN A 209 7.01 0.71 -2.38
N VAL A 210 8.23 0.27 -2.72
CA VAL A 210 8.90 -0.84 -2.05
C VAL A 210 10.27 -0.40 -1.57
N VAL A 211 10.58 -0.72 -0.32
CA VAL A 211 11.95 -0.71 0.19
C VAL A 211 12.27 -2.12 0.66
N ARG A 212 13.40 -2.66 0.20
CA ARG A 212 13.83 -4.02 0.52
C ARG A 212 15.33 -4.10 0.74
N ARG A 213 15.75 -5.04 1.60
CA ARG A 213 17.14 -5.45 1.77
C ARG A 213 17.40 -6.70 0.93
N GLY A 214 18.28 -6.59 -0.05
CA GLY A 214 18.72 -7.69 -0.91
C GLY A 214 20.21 -7.98 -0.76
N ARG A 215 20.75 -8.88 -1.59
CA ARG A 215 22.18 -9.22 -1.59
C ARG A 215 23.08 -8.02 -1.93
N GLY A 216 22.59 -7.08 -2.73
CA GLY A 216 23.31 -5.86 -3.14
C GLY A 216 23.14 -4.68 -2.18
N GLY A 217 22.53 -4.87 -1.01
CA GLY A 217 22.20 -3.81 -0.07
C GLY A 217 20.72 -3.42 -0.12
N ILE A 218 20.41 -2.19 0.30
CA ILE A 218 19.04 -1.71 0.42
C ILE A 218 18.63 -0.96 -0.85
N GLU A 219 17.58 -1.47 -1.46
CA GLU A 219 16.94 -0.89 -2.64
C GLU A 219 15.63 -0.23 -2.23
N GLY A 220 15.35 0.93 -2.82
CA GLY A 220 14.04 1.56 -2.80
C GLY A 220 13.59 1.77 -4.25
N TYR A 221 12.34 1.47 -4.55
CA TYR A 221 11.77 1.73 -5.87
C TYR A 221 10.27 1.95 -5.80
N LYS A 222 9.76 2.60 -6.84
CA LYS A 222 8.34 2.78 -7.10
C LYS A 222 8.00 2.02 -8.37
N LEU A 223 6.96 1.20 -8.29
CA LEU A 223 6.40 0.49 -9.42
C LEU A 223 5.00 1.05 -9.71
N THR A 224 4.91 1.89 -10.74
CA THR A 224 3.64 2.50 -11.17
C THR A 224 3.04 1.65 -12.28
N PHE A 225 1.77 1.31 -12.15
CA PHE A 225 1.04 0.61 -13.21
C PHE A 225 -0.38 1.14 -13.34
N ALA A 226 -0.78 1.35 -14.59
CA ALA A 226 -2.09 1.84 -14.98
C ALA A 226 -2.44 1.26 -16.35
N ARG A 227 -3.51 0.46 -16.44
CA ARG A 227 -3.86 -0.30 -17.65
C ARG A 227 -2.69 -1.22 -18.07
N ASP A 228 -2.16 -1.04 -19.28
CA ASP A 228 -1.03 -1.81 -19.82
C ASP A 228 0.33 -1.13 -19.58
N GLU A 229 0.32 0.07 -18.99
CA GLU A 229 1.52 0.84 -18.70
C GLU A 229 2.11 0.39 -17.36
N TRP A 230 3.41 0.12 -17.37
CA TRP A 230 4.20 -0.26 -16.20
C TRP A 230 5.48 0.54 -16.22
N GLU A 231 5.84 1.10 -15.07
CA GLU A 231 6.99 1.99 -14.94
C GLU A 231 7.74 1.73 -13.63
N ILE A 232 9.06 1.73 -13.73
CA ILE A 232 9.97 1.53 -12.61
C ILE A 232 10.75 2.83 -12.40
N GLU A 233 10.64 3.38 -11.20
CA GLU A 233 11.51 4.46 -10.73
C GLU A 233 12.34 3.94 -9.55
N LYS A 234 13.67 4.06 -9.63
CA LYS A 234 14.58 3.57 -8.58
C LYS A 234 15.11 4.74 -7.76
N LEU A 235 15.20 4.52 -6.46
CA LEU A 235 15.84 5.44 -5.54
C LEU A 235 17.34 5.53 -5.88
N GLY A 236 17.85 6.75 -6.07
CA GLY A 236 19.28 6.99 -6.27
C GLY A 236 20.13 6.52 -5.08
N SER A 237 21.45 6.55 -5.23
CA SER A 237 22.41 6.04 -4.25
C SER A 237 22.90 7.11 -3.26
N ASN A 238 22.63 8.39 -3.50
CA ASN A 238 23.15 9.47 -2.66
C ASN A 238 22.27 9.72 -1.44
N LEU A 239 22.88 10.21 -0.36
CA LEU A 239 22.15 10.64 0.83
C LEU A 239 21.11 11.70 0.47
N GLY A 240 19.88 11.50 0.92
CA GLY A 240 18.72 12.33 0.66
C GLY A 240 18.15 12.27 -0.75
N ASP A 241 18.62 11.35 -1.59
CA ASP A 241 17.84 10.94 -2.76
C ASP A 241 16.47 10.47 -2.28
N ASN A 242 15.42 10.80 -3.03
CA ASN A 242 14.06 10.46 -2.65
C ASN A 242 13.17 10.17 -3.86
N LEU A 243 12.19 9.30 -3.64
CA LEU A 243 11.04 9.09 -4.51
C LEU A 243 9.79 9.59 -3.78
N ARG A 244 8.81 10.07 -4.53
CA ARG A 244 7.54 10.59 -4.00
C ARG A 244 6.39 10.05 -4.82
N GLN A 245 5.24 9.91 -4.19
CA GLN A 245 4.01 9.50 -4.85
C GLN A 245 2.79 10.12 -4.15
N VAL A 246 1.80 10.46 -4.97
CA VAL A 246 0.43 10.81 -4.54
C VAL A 246 -0.54 10.14 -5.53
N ASN A 247 -1.85 10.34 -5.43
CA ASN A 247 -2.84 9.59 -6.23
C ASN A 247 -2.96 9.96 -7.73
N ILE A 248 -1.86 10.35 -8.39
CA ILE A 248 -1.81 10.63 -9.83
C ILE A 248 -0.63 9.91 -10.51
N VAL A 249 -0.76 9.67 -11.82
CA VAL A 249 0.39 9.40 -12.68
C VAL A 249 1.15 10.72 -12.85
N GLU A 250 2.44 10.76 -12.50
CA GLU A 250 3.20 12.02 -12.58
C GLU A 250 3.37 12.50 -14.04
N PRO A 251 3.27 13.83 -14.30
CA PRO A 251 3.27 14.36 -15.67
C PRO A 251 4.52 14.07 -16.49
N GLN A 252 5.69 13.89 -15.86
CA GLN A 252 6.91 13.55 -16.58
C GLN A 252 6.80 12.22 -17.34
N TYR A 253 5.89 11.35 -16.89
CA TYR A 253 5.59 10.05 -17.48
C TYR A 253 4.43 10.11 -18.49
N ALA A 254 3.46 10.99 -18.25
CA ALA A 254 2.36 11.27 -19.19
C ALA A 254 2.79 12.03 -20.46
N ARG A 255 4.01 12.59 -20.50
CA ARG A 255 4.51 13.40 -21.65
C ARG A 255 5.04 12.56 -22.81
N ASN A 256 5.52 11.34 -22.56
CA ASN A 256 6.14 10.50 -23.61
C ASN A 256 5.19 9.44 -24.19
N LYS A 257 4.04 9.23 -23.57
CA LYS A 257 2.94 8.40 -24.04
C LYS A 257 1.67 9.11 -23.61
N ARG A 258 0.72 9.38 -24.51
CA ARG A 258 -0.63 9.76 -24.08
C ARG A 258 -1.05 8.68 -23.08
N PRO A 259 -1.33 8.99 -21.81
CA PRO A 259 -1.63 7.94 -20.87
C PRO A 259 -2.90 7.25 -21.36
N ILE A 260 -2.83 5.93 -21.55
CA ILE A 260 -4.02 5.12 -21.91
C ILE A 260 -5.11 5.33 -20.85
N ALA A 261 -4.71 5.65 -19.61
CA ALA A 261 -5.59 6.06 -18.54
C ALA A 261 -5.61 7.60 -18.35
N LYS A 262 -6.75 8.23 -18.63
CA LYS A 262 -6.96 9.65 -18.26
C LYS A 262 -7.07 9.81 -16.75
N TYR A 263 -6.67 10.96 -16.21
CA TYR A 263 -6.95 11.29 -14.80
C TYR A 263 -8.44 11.56 -14.59
N ARG A 264 -9.01 11.04 -13.51
CA ARG A 264 -10.36 11.38 -13.04
C ARG A 264 -10.23 12.39 -11.91
N HIS A 265 -11.04 13.45 -11.94
CA HIS A 265 -11.16 14.29 -10.74
C HIS A 265 -11.63 13.44 -9.57
N ALA A 266 -10.97 13.63 -8.45
CA ALA A 266 -11.40 13.06 -7.19
C ALA A 266 -12.89 13.39 -6.91
N PRO A 267 -13.63 12.53 -6.16
CA PRO A 267 -15.01 12.79 -5.76
C PRO A 267 -15.23 14.24 -5.29
N TRP A 268 -16.42 14.79 -5.50
CA TRP A 268 -16.74 16.20 -5.21
C TRP A 268 -16.41 16.64 -3.76
N LYS A 269 -16.41 15.72 -2.79
CA LYS A 269 -15.96 15.95 -1.41
C LYS A 269 -14.46 16.24 -1.28
N MET A 270 -13.66 15.83 -2.26
CA MET A 270 -12.21 16.03 -2.30
C MET A 270 -11.80 17.33 -2.98
N ALA A 271 -12.55 17.80 -4.00
CA ALA A 271 -12.28 19.00 -4.81
C ALA A 271 -10.78 19.30 -5.10
N ILE A 272 -9.92 18.27 -5.12
CA ILE A 272 -8.51 18.36 -5.41
C ILE A 272 -8.38 17.90 -6.85
N ASP A 273 -8.11 18.87 -7.71
CA ASP A 273 -7.79 18.61 -9.09
C ASP A 273 -6.34 18.13 -9.23
N HIS A 274 -5.97 17.86 -10.47
CA HIS A 274 -4.61 17.50 -10.85
C HIS A 274 -3.57 18.50 -10.31
N TYR A 275 -3.85 19.80 -10.31
CA TYR A 275 -2.93 20.83 -9.83
C TYR A 275 -2.73 20.79 -8.31
N GLY A 276 -3.77 20.45 -7.55
CA GLY A 276 -3.66 20.21 -6.12
C GLY A 276 -2.70 19.06 -5.80
N PHE A 277 -2.74 17.95 -6.55
CA PHE A 277 -1.78 16.85 -6.40
C PHE A 277 -0.34 17.25 -6.79
N LEU A 278 -0.16 18.03 -7.87
CA LEU A 278 1.16 18.57 -8.23
C LEU A 278 1.72 19.49 -7.16
N LYS A 279 0.86 20.31 -6.54
CA LYS A 279 1.26 21.12 -5.39
C LYS A 279 1.73 20.26 -4.22
N ARG A 280 1.03 19.17 -3.88
CA ARG A 280 1.46 18.22 -2.83
C ARG A 280 2.84 17.64 -3.12
N LEU A 281 3.08 17.14 -4.34
CA LEU A 281 4.39 16.58 -4.71
C LEU A 281 5.53 17.59 -4.55
N ARG A 282 5.29 18.85 -4.90
CA ARG A 282 6.24 19.96 -4.72
C ARG A 282 6.44 20.29 -3.24
N ASP A 283 5.37 20.34 -2.46
CA ASP A 283 5.39 20.63 -1.03
C ASP A 283 6.18 19.54 -0.26
N MET A 284 5.95 18.26 -0.59
CA MET A 284 6.74 17.13 -0.07
C MET A 284 8.22 17.26 -0.41
N ASN A 285 8.56 17.61 -1.66
CA ASN A 285 9.94 17.80 -2.09
C ASN A 285 10.65 18.92 -1.31
N ASN A 286 9.98 20.05 -1.16
CA ASN A 286 10.50 21.20 -0.42
C ASN A 286 10.78 20.81 1.03
N HIS A 287 9.83 20.12 1.67
CA HIS A 287 10.00 19.68 3.05
C HIS A 287 11.14 18.67 3.21
N LEU A 288 11.20 17.63 2.36
CA LEU A 288 12.30 16.66 2.37
C LEU A 288 13.67 17.32 2.16
N SER A 289 13.74 18.36 1.33
CA SER A 289 14.97 19.12 1.11
C SER A 289 15.42 19.91 2.34
N ILE A 290 14.48 20.57 3.04
CA ILE A 290 14.75 21.31 4.29
C ILE A 290 15.25 20.36 5.39
N TYR A 291 14.64 19.18 5.49
CA TYR A 291 14.90 18.21 6.55
C TYR A 291 15.92 17.13 6.19
N LYS A 292 16.54 17.24 5.00
CA LYS A 292 17.49 16.27 4.47
C LYS A 292 18.55 15.86 5.50
N LYS A 293 19.15 16.81 6.23
CA LYS A 293 20.18 16.51 7.25
C LYS A 293 19.65 15.71 8.45
N ILE A 294 18.42 15.96 8.91
CA ILE A 294 17.81 15.27 10.06
C ILE A 294 17.33 13.88 9.64
N ILE A 295 16.73 13.77 8.45
CA ILE A 295 16.30 12.49 7.90
C ILE A 295 17.53 11.61 7.57
N CYS A 296 18.67 12.20 7.19
CA CYS A 296 19.91 11.50 6.81
C CYS A 296 20.80 11.02 7.97
N MET A 297 20.39 11.14 9.24
CA MET A 297 21.21 10.70 10.37
C MET A 297 21.44 9.17 10.36
N GLU A 298 22.63 8.73 10.78
CA GLU A 298 22.88 7.30 11.01
C GLU A 298 22.00 6.81 12.16
N LEU A 299 21.27 5.71 11.94
CA LEU A 299 20.41 5.14 12.97
C LEU A 299 21.27 4.50 14.06
N GLN A 300 20.98 4.85 15.30
CA GLN A 300 21.57 4.23 16.47
C GLN A 300 20.55 3.26 17.07
N LYS A 301 20.98 2.03 17.38
CA LYS A 301 20.12 0.93 17.86
C LYS A 301 19.24 1.34 19.05
N ASP A 302 19.83 2.04 20.00
CA ASP A 302 19.21 2.55 21.23
C ASP A 302 18.26 3.73 21.01
N LYS A 303 18.29 4.37 19.82
CA LYS A 303 17.49 5.55 19.48
C LYS A 303 16.43 5.32 18.42
N ILE A 304 16.28 4.11 17.88
CA ILE A 304 15.29 3.80 16.82
C ILE A 304 13.89 4.28 17.21
N ALA A 305 13.42 3.96 18.43
CA ALA A 305 12.11 4.40 18.91
C ALA A 305 11.99 5.93 18.89
N GLN A 306 13.01 6.64 19.38
CA GLN A 306 13.04 8.10 19.40
C GLN A 306 13.04 8.67 17.98
N THR A 307 13.71 8.03 17.03
CA THR A 307 13.70 8.41 15.62
C THR A 307 12.31 8.28 15.01
N HIS A 308 11.60 7.16 15.23
CA HIS A 308 10.22 7.01 14.78
C HIS A 308 9.31 8.08 15.40
N LEU A 309 9.42 8.34 16.71
CA LEU A 309 8.66 9.38 17.40
C LEU A 309 8.94 10.78 16.82
N MET A 310 10.21 11.09 16.55
CA MET A 310 10.62 12.36 15.97
C MET A 310 10.05 12.54 14.55
N ILE A 311 10.10 11.50 13.72
CA ILE A 311 9.55 11.53 12.35
C ILE A 311 8.04 11.79 12.40
N HIS A 312 7.31 11.03 13.23
CA HIS A 312 5.88 11.25 13.45
C HIS A 312 5.60 12.67 13.92
N ARG A 313 6.36 13.18 14.90
CA ARG A 313 6.20 14.54 15.42
C ARG A 313 6.42 15.63 14.37
N ILE A 314 7.48 15.52 13.57
CA ILE A 314 7.78 16.48 12.51
C ILE A 314 6.64 16.51 11.49
N ILE A 315 6.10 15.34 11.13
CA ILE A 315 5.08 15.21 10.09
C ILE A 315 3.69 15.61 10.61
N PHE A 316 3.26 15.14 11.80
CA PHE A 316 1.94 15.44 12.39
C PHE A 316 1.84 16.81 13.06
N GLU A 317 2.76 17.14 13.97
CA GLU A 317 2.58 18.31 14.84
C GLU A 317 3.10 19.57 14.15
N LYS A 318 4.23 19.46 13.46
CA LYS A 318 4.94 20.64 12.95
C LYS A 318 4.57 20.98 11.51
N TYR A 319 4.32 19.97 10.68
CA TYR A 319 4.06 20.18 9.26
C TYR A 319 2.90 19.35 8.67
N PRO A 320 1.74 19.30 9.35
CA PRO A 320 0.60 18.53 8.84
C PRO A 320 0.21 18.98 7.42
N LYS A 321 0.29 20.29 7.12
CA LYS A 321 -0.07 20.85 5.81
C LYS A 321 0.69 20.27 4.59
N TYR A 322 1.82 19.56 4.79
CA TYR A 322 2.62 18.99 3.69
C TYR A 322 2.35 17.50 3.44
N TYR A 323 1.71 16.81 4.38
CA TYR A 323 1.57 15.34 4.36
C TYR A 323 0.19 14.85 4.78
N VAL A 324 -0.58 15.67 5.48
CA VAL A 324 -1.78 15.28 6.21
C VAL A 324 -2.96 16.11 5.74
N THR A 325 -4.04 15.42 5.40
CA THR A 325 -5.37 16.02 5.26
C THR A 325 -6.24 15.65 6.46
N GLU A 326 -7.39 16.30 6.60
CA GLU A 326 -8.42 15.89 7.58
C GLU A 326 -8.93 14.45 7.37
N TRP A 327 -8.66 13.88 6.20
CA TRP A 327 -9.05 12.53 5.76
C TRP A 327 -8.00 11.47 6.07
N MET A 328 -6.85 11.84 6.64
CA MET A 328 -5.83 10.87 7.02
C MET A 328 -6.32 10.02 8.20
N GLY A 329 -6.20 8.70 8.07
CA GLY A 329 -6.53 7.71 9.07
C GLY A 329 -5.31 7.12 9.76
N ALA A 330 -4.20 7.00 9.04
CA ALA A 330 -2.95 6.51 9.61
C ALA A 330 -1.73 7.09 8.90
N MET A 331 -0.62 7.05 9.61
CA MET A 331 0.71 7.28 9.06
C MET A 331 1.60 6.10 9.42
N CYS A 332 2.47 5.73 8.49
CA CYS A 332 3.34 4.59 8.59
C CYS A 332 4.77 5.01 8.28
N VAL A 333 5.71 4.53 9.10
CA VAL A 333 7.15 4.76 8.94
C VAL A 333 7.84 3.41 8.95
N GLY A 334 8.61 3.12 7.91
CA GLY A 334 9.43 1.93 7.78
C GLY A 334 10.88 2.34 7.60
N LEU A 335 11.76 1.91 8.48
CA LEU A 335 13.19 2.18 8.41
C LEU A 335 13.91 0.86 8.17
N ILE A 336 14.53 0.70 6.99
CA ILE A 336 15.40 -0.43 6.68
C ILE A 336 16.85 0.02 6.75
N ASP A 337 17.63 -0.67 7.56
CA ASP A 337 19.05 -0.40 7.76
C ASP A 337 19.89 -1.68 7.58
N ASN A 338 21.10 -1.53 7.03
CA ASN A 338 21.96 -2.69 6.75
C ASN A 338 22.38 -3.41 8.04
N LYS A 339 22.64 -2.67 9.13
CA LYS A 339 23.09 -3.22 10.41
C LYS A 339 21.93 -3.53 11.35
N LEU A 340 20.86 -2.75 11.30
CA LEU A 340 19.77 -2.84 12.29
C LEU A 340 18.54 -3.59 11.78
N GLY A 341 18.46 -3.91 10.50
CA GLY A 341 17.29 -4.57 9.91
C GLY A 341 16.12 -3.63 9.70
N LEU A 342 14.89 -4.14 9.83
CA LEU A 342 13.66 -3.38 9.62
C LEU A 342 13.02 -3.00 10.97
N SER A 343 12.60 -1.74 11.06
CA SER A 343 11.70 -1.24 12.10
C SER A 343 10.52 -0.52 11.45
N VAL A 344 9.33 -0.69 12.02
CA VAL A 344 8.08 -0.13 11.51
C VAL A 344 7.32 0.53 12.65
N SER A 345 6.73 1.69 12.42
CA SER A 345 5.70 2.21 13.32
C SER A 345 4.52 2.73 12.53
N THR A 346 3.34 2.51 13.08
CA THR A 346 2.08 3.06 12.58
C THR A 346 1.48 3.98 13.65
N LYS A 347 0.82 5.04 13.19
CA LYS A 347 0.10 5.98 14.05
C LYS A 347 -1.24 6.28 13.43
N LEU A 348 -2.31 5.92 14.12
CA LEU A 348 -3.66 6.32 13.72
C LEU A 348 -3.87 7.83 13.92
N SER A 349 -4.84 8.39 13.19
CA SER A 349 -5.31 9.77 13.33
C SER A 349 -6.26 9.92 14.53
N ASP A 350 -5.76 9.53 15.70
CA ASP A 350 -6.41 9.66 17.00
C ASP A 350 -5.58 10.50 17.96
N ASN A 351 -6.18 10.89 19.09
CA ASN A 351 -5.51 11.70 20.12
C ASN A 351 -4.52 10.89 20.99
N GLN A 352 -4.35 9.60 20.73
CA GLN A 352 -3.39 8.78 21.47
C GLN A 352 -1.97 9.11 20.99
N PRO A 353 -0.92 8.94 21.82
CA PRO A 353 0.46 9.07 21.37
C PRO A 353 0.85 7.93 20.41
N VAL A 354 2.02 8.04 19.75
CA VAL A 354 2.61 6.90 19.03
C VAL A 354 3.03 5.86 20.05
N GLU A 355 2.14 4.91 20.35
CA GLU A 355 2.37 3.95 21.42
C GLU A 355 3.29 2.78 21.03
N THR A 356 3.45 2.50 19.73
CA THR A 356 4.10 1.27 19.28
C THR A 356 5.03 1.43 18.09
N VAL A 357 6.31 1.16 18.35
CA VAL A 357 7.32 0.88 17.32
C VAL A 357 7.52 -0.62 17.30
N GLU A 358 7.22 -1.24 16.17
CA GLU A 358 7.48 -2.65 15.92
C GLU A 358 8.90 -2.83 15.40
N TYR A 359 9.68 -3.61 16.15
CA TYR A 359 11.02 -4.03 15.77
C TYR A 359 10.94 -5.41 15.14
N ILE A 360 11.45 -5.53 13.90
CA ILE A 360 11.25 -6.74 13.09
C ILE A 360 12.56 -7.51 12.93
N ASP A 361 13.70 -6.88 13.23
CA ASP A 361 15.00 -7.53 13.36
C ASP A 361 15.81 -6.95 14.53
N HIS A 362 16.13 -7.79 15.51
CA HIS A 362 17.29 -7.62 16.37
C HIS A 362 18.02 -8.96 16.36
N SER A 363 18.79 -9.19 15.32
CA SER A 363 19.74 -10.29 15.25
C SER A 363 20.88 -9.91 14.32
#